data_AF-A0A2E2TUA7-F1
#
_entry.id   AF-A0A2E2TUA7-F1
#
_cell.length_a   1.000
_cell.length_b   1.000
_cell.length_c   1.000
_cell.angle_alpha   90.00
_cell.angle_beta   90.00
_cell.angle_gamma   90.00
#
_symmetry.space_group_name_H-M   'P 1'
#
loop_
_entity.id
_entity.type
_entity.pdbx_description
1 polymer ?
#
loop_
_entity_poly.entity_id
_entity_poly.type
_entity_poly.pdbx_seq_one_letter_code
_entity_poly.pdbx_strand_id
1 'polypeptide(L)'
;MEDVSPRDALTLADADGDGVNEADALGCDLGGIEQDDTAVPVDNATLDDDDDGVYNSADKCPGTLPTNPVNVEGCSAEQRLAQSTPSGGEESNLGSGLMLALMVVGVILAIGAFMVLRNIEQEAEDAKDLITLDAAHHDALTAEPVDAQNWQTPVLDGTGAGPAADALSISASDLARVPGWDEAMVRSYLDQGWTMDQLVEYYQEQVNAHADASQD
;
A
#
# COMPACT_ATOMS: atom_id res chain seq x y z
N MET A 1 80.71 -3.91 21.04
CA MET A 1 79.44 -4.62 21.19
C MET A 1 79.02 -4.37 22.61
N GLU A 2 78.28 -3.29 22.79
CA GLU A 2 77.61 -3.02 24.05
C GLU A 2 76.47 -4.04 24.12
N ASP A 3 76.34 -4.77 25.23
CA ASP A 3 75.28 -5.76 25.37
C ASP A 3 73.93 -5.02 25.45
N VAL A 4 73.08 -5.23 24.45
CA VAL A 4 71.74 -4.62 24.40
C VAL A 4 70.78 -5.44 25.27
N SER A 5 70.03 -4.75 26.12
CA SER A 5 68.95 -5.37 26.88
C SER A 5 67.84 -5.85 25.93
N PRO A 6 67.30 -7.08 26.10
CA PRO A 6 66.21 -7.58 25.25
C PRO A 6 64.97 -6.68 25.20
N ARG A 7 64.74 -5.86 26.25
CA ARG A 7 63.63 -4.91 26.27
C ARG A 7 63.89 -3.68 25.40
N ASP A 8 65.13 -3.24 25.33
CA ASP A 8 65.51 -2.04 24.59
C ASP A 8 65.58 -2.35 23.10
N ALA A 9 66.06 -3.53 22.71
CA ALA A 9 66.01 -4.03 21.33
C ALA A 9 64.58 -4.16 20.75
N LEU A 10 63.55 -4.21 21.60
CA LEU A 10 62.14 -4.27 21.20
C LEU A 10 61.44 -2.91 21.19
N THR A 11 61.99 -1.91 21.89
CA THR A 11 61.29 -0.64 22.15
C THR A 11 62.04 0.59 21.68
N LEU A 12 63.35 0.48 21.45
CA LEU A 12 64.17 1.48 20.78
C LEU A 12 64.36 1.09 19.33
N ALA A 13 64.41 2.12 18.49
CA ALA A 13 64.69 1.97 17.08
C ALA A 13 66.19 1.72 16.81
N ASP A 14 67.08 2.24 17.66
CA ASP A 14 68.54 2.05 17.61
C ASP A 14 69.00 1.92 19.08
N ALA A 15 68.99 0.68 19.56
CA ALA A 15 69.18 0.29 20.96
C ALA A 15 70.66 0.12 21.33
N ASP A 16 71.55 -0.16 20.37
CA ASP A 16 73.01 -0.14 20.60
C ASP A 16 73.69 1.18 20.21
N GLY A 17 72.97 2.09 19.57
CA GLY A 17 73.43 3.43 19.22
C GLY A 17 74.43 3.44 18.07
N ASP A 18 74.45 2.39 17.24
CA ASP A 18 75.34 2.29 16.09
C ASP A 18 74.83 3.04 14.85
N GLY A 19 73.60 3.59 14.92
CA GLY A 19 72.96 4.34 13.85
C GLY A 19 72.20 3.48 12.83
N VAL A 20 72.06 2.18 13.07
CA VAL A 20 71.26 1.23 12.30
C VAL A 20 70.05 0.81 13.14
N ASN A 21 68.90 0.66 12.50
CA ASN A 21 67.72 0.22 13.22
C ASN A 21 67.79 -1.29 13.52
N GLU A 22 67.47 -1.74 14.73
CA GLU A 22 67.48 -3.18 15.05
C GLU A 22 66.56 -3.99 14.12
N ALA A 23 65.41 -3.44 13.71
CA ALA A 23 64.50 -4.09 12.77
C ALA A 23 65.11 -4.24 11.36
N ASP A 24 65.97 -3.32 10.95
CA ASP A 24 66.68 -3.37 9.66
C ASP A 24 67.94 -4.25 9.73
N ALA A 25 68.64 -4.25 10.87
CA ALA A 25 69.86 -5.02 11.10
C ALA A 25 69.60 -6.51 11.33
N LEU A 26 68.58 -6.84 12.13
CA LEU A 26 68.18 -8.21 12.41
C LEU A 26 67.27 -8.77 11.31
N GLY A 27 66.60 -7.89 10.57
CA GLY A 27 65.61 -8.25 9.57
C GLY A 27 64.43 -9.01 10.18
N CYS A 28 63.27 -8.96 9.54
CA CYS A 28 62.19 -9.92 9.80
C CYS A 28 62.53 -11.34 9.27
N ASP A 29 63.80 -11.64 9.02
CA ASP A 29 64.25 -12.96 8.59
C ASP A 29 64.58 -13.79 9.84
N LEU A 30 63.51 -14.38 10.40
CA LEU A 30 63.59 -15.43 11.41
C LEU A 30 64.18 -16.68 10.72
N GLY A 31 65.50 -16.66 10.51
CA GLY A 31 66.23 -17.65 9.74
C GLY A 31 65.76 -19.08 10.03
N GLY A 32 65.15 -19.72 9.02
CA GLY A 32 64.82 -21.14 9.04
C GLY A 32 63.38 -21.51 8.70
N ILE A 33 62.45 -20.56 8.54
CA ILE A 33 61.19 -20.81 7.85
C ILE A 33 61.34 -20.34 6.41
N GLU A 34 61.60 -21.29 5.50
CA GLU A 34 61.16 -21.09 4.12
C GLU A 34 59.67 -20.73 4.22
N GLN A 35 59.30 -19.51 3.82
CA GLN A 35 57.89 -19.20 3.56
C GLN A 35 57.47 -20.14 2.44
N ASP A 36 56.93 -21.29 2.82
CA ASP A 36 56.14 -22.09 1.94
C ASP A 36 54.92 -21.22 1.62
N ASP A 37 54.96 -20.55 0.46
CA ASP A 37 53.90 -19.72 -0.12
C ASP A 37 52.61 -20.52 -0.39
N THR A 38 52.47 -21.71 0.21
CA THR A 38 51.21 -22.45 0.36
C THR A 38 50.34 -21.92 1.50
N ALA A 39 50.55 -20.67 1.95
CA ALA A 39 49.53 -19.96 2.70
C ALA A 39 48.28 -19.84 1.80
N VAL A 40 47.42 -20.86 1.88
CA VAL A 40 46.06 -20.79 1.36
C VAL A 40 45.46 -19.55 2.01
N PRO A 41 44.98 -18.56 1.23
CA PRO A 41 44.28 -17.42 1.80
C PRO A 41 43.17 -17.97 2.70
N VAL A 42 43.30 -17.78 4.01
CA VAL A 42 42.22 -18.13 4.94
C VAL A 42 41.12 -17.13 4.66
N ASP A 43 40.07 -17.60 4.01
CA ASP A 43 38.90 -16.78 3.72
C ASP A 43 38.18 -16.48 5.04
N ASN A 44 38.16 -15.20 5.41
CA ASN A 44 37.47 -14.72 6.60
C ASN A 44 36.00 -15.16 6.62
N ALA A 45 35.38 -15.35 5.46
CA ALA A 45 33.99 -15.78 5.34
C ALA A 45 33.76 -17.22 5.84
N THR A 46 34.82 -18.04 5.90
CA THR A 46 34.80 -19.42 6.41
C THR A 46 35.19 -19.53 7.88
N LEU A 47 35.55 -18.42 8.51
CA LEU A 47 35.87 -18.33 9.93
C LEU A 47 34.62 -17.92 10.73
N ASP A 48 34.70 -18.11 12.03
CA ASP A 48 33.72 -17.69 13.03
C ASP A 48 34.52 -16.84 14.04
N ASP A 49 34.40 -15.51 13.95
CA ASP A 49 35.26 -14.58 14.69
C ASP A 49 34.83 -14.39 16.15
N ASP A 50 33.56 -14.66 16.46
CA ASP A 50 32.98 -14.51 17.79
C ASP A 50 32.60 -15.84 18.45
N ASP A 51 32.88 -16.96 17.76
CA ASP A 51 32.70 -18.34 18.22
C ASP A 51 31.25 -18.63 18.64
N ASP A 52 30.28 -17.95 18.03
CA ASP A 52 28.85 -18.11 18.33
C ASP A 52 28.20 -19.31 17.60
N GLY A 53 28.98 -19.97 16.73
CA GLY A 53 28.58 -21.13 15.95
C GLY A 53 28.06 -20.78 14.55
N VAL A 54 28.10 -19.52 14.14
CA VAL A 54 27.71 -19.04 12.81
C VAL A 54 28.92 -18.42 12.12
N TYR A 55 29.31 -18.99 10.98
CA TYR A 55 30.41 -18.43 10.19
C TYR A 55 30.15 -16.97 9.78
N ASN A 56 31.20 -16.16 9.72
CA ASN A 56 31.18 -14.75 9.32
C ASN A 56 30.46 -14.50 7.98
N SER A 57 30.41 -15.48 7.07
CA SER A 57 29.64 -15.40 5.81
C SER A 57 28.12 -15.38 6.01
N ALA A 58 27.63 -15.96 7.09
CA ALA A 58 26.22 -16.08 7.44
C ALA A 58 25.83 -15.27 8.68
N ASP A 59 26.80 -14.80 9.46
CA ASP A 59 26.59 -13.98 10.64
C ASP A 59 26.25 -12.52 10.27
N LYS A 60 25.10 -12.05 10.76
CA LYS A 60 24.64 -10.67 10.61
C LYS A 60 24.92 -9.81 11.85
N CYS A 61 25.34 -10.43 12.94
CA CYS A 61 25.47 -9.86 14.26
C CYS A 61 26.85 -10.13 14.85
N PRO A 62 27.91 -9.50 14.33
CA PRO A 62 29.27 -9.74 14.81
C PRO A 62 29.45 -9.37 16.29
N GLY A 63 30.23 -10.18 16.99
CA GLY A 63 30.57 -9.99 18.40
C GLY A 63 29.52 -10.59 19.36
N THR A 64 28.79 -11.60 18.92
CA THR A 64 27.92 -12.39 19.77
C THR A 64 28.73 -13.27 20.69
N LEU A 65 28.36 -13.33 21.97
CA LEU A 65 29.08 -14.16 22.93
C LEU A 65 28.88 -15.66 22.60
N PRO A 66 29.94 -16.49 22.63
CA PRO A 66 29.89 -17.92 22.30
C PRO A 66 28.86 -18.73 23.10
N THR A 67 28.55 -18.24 24.31
CA THR A 67 27.65 -18.91 25.26
C THR A 67 26.19 -18.53 25.08
N ASN A 68 25.90 -17.52 24.27
CA ASN A 68 24.55 -17.01 24.11
C ASN A 68 23.83 -17.81 23.01
N PRO A 69 22.56 -18.21 23.22
CA PRO A 69 21.79 -18.86 22.18
C PRO A 69 21.51 -17.87 21.04
N VAL A 70 22.09 -18.16 19.87
CA VAL A 70 21.93 -17.36 18.65
C VAL A 70 20.84 -17.90 17.74
N ASN A 71 20.30 -17.04 16.87
CA ASN A 71 19.39 -17.45 15.80
C ASN A 71 20.19 -17.91 14.56
N VAL A 72 19.49 -18.25 13.47
CA VAL A 72 20.12 -18.66 12.19
C VAL A 72 20.95 -17.55 11.52
N GLU A 73 20.96 -16.35 12.08
CA GLU A 73 21.65 -15.17 11.56
C GLU A 73 22.80 -14.74 12.47
N GLY A 74 23.18 -15.53 13.48
CA GLY A 74 24.23 -15.19 14.46
C GLY A 74 23.79 -14.16 15.51
N CYS A 75 22.50 -13.81 15.59
CA CYS A 75 22.03 -12.78 16.51
C CYS A 75 21.49 -13.37 17.82
N SER A 76 22.10 -12.98 18.95
CA SER A 76 21.59 -13.27 20.29
C SER A 76 20.23 -12.62 20.57
N ALA A 77 19.53 -13.11 21.59
CA ALA A 77 18.28 -12.50 22.03
C ALA A 77 18.45 -11.04 22.46
N GLU A 78 19.56 -10.70 23.14
CA GLU A 78 19.85 -9.33 23.56
C GLU A 78 20.13 -8.41 22.37
N GLN A 79 20.96 -8.84 21.40
CA GLN A 79 21.23 -8.03 20.21
C GLN A 79 19.97 -7.80 19.38
N ARG A 80 19.14 -8.84 19.19
CA ARG A 80 17.86 -8.66 18.50
C ARG A 80 16.94 -7.73 19.25
N LEU A 81 16.90 -7.78 20.58
CA LEU A 81 16.10 -6.86 21.38
C LEU A 81 16.60 -5.42 21.27
N ALA A 82 17.92 -5.21 21.28
CA ALA A 82 18.53 -3.91 21.09
C ALA A 82 18.22 -3.34 19.69
N GLN A 83 18.27 -4.16 18.65
CA GLN A 83 17.89 -3.79 17.28
C GLN A 83 16.37 -3.60 17.12
N SER A 84 15.56 -4.36 17.87
CA SER A 84 14.09 -4.28 17.87
C SER A 84 13.55 -3.15 18.73
N THR A 85 14.41 -2.51 19.52
CA THR A 85 14.01 -1.32 20.25
C THR A 85 13.86 -0.21 19.22
N PRO A 86 12.64 0.27 18.91
CA PRO A 86 12.49 1.40 18.01
C PRO A 86 13.31 2.53 18.59
N SER A 87 14.35 2.94 17.87
CA SER A 87 15.29 3.91 18.39
C SER A 87 14.54 5.21 18.69
N GLY A 88 14.62 5.64 19.95
CA GLY A 88 14.55 7.05 20.30
C GLY A 88 15.88 7.73 19.98
N GLY A 89 16.47 7.45 18.81
CA GLY A 89 17.83 7.85 18.48
C GLY A 89 18.09 7.74 16.98
N GLU A 90 18.38 8.89 16.39
CA GLU A 90 18.84 9.15 15.03
C GLU A 90 17.80 9.26 13.88
N GLU A 91 17.36 10.51 13.70
CA GLU A 91 17.40 11.24 12.42
C GLU A 91 16.68 10.61 11.20
N SER A 92 15.42 10.18 11.37
CA SER A 92 14.45 10.26 10.27
C SER A 92 13.05 10.31 10.87
N ASN A 93 12.48 11.52 10.91
CA ASN A 93 11.08 11.80 11.26
C ASN A 93 10.10 11.18 10.26
N LEU A 94 10.35 9.97 9.76
CA LEU A 94 9.47 9.29 8.83
C LEU A 94 8.19 8.89 9.56
N GLY A 95 8.28 8.37 10.79
CA GLY A 95 7.10 7.98 11.57
C GLY A 95 6.22 9.18 11.97
N SER A 96 6.80 10.19 12.61
CA SER A 96 6.09 11.41 13.04
C SER A 96 5.69 12.29 11.85
N GLY A 97 6.56 12.44 10.85
CA GLY A 97 6.34 13.24 9.65
C GLY A 97 5.30 12.63 8.70
N LEU A 98 5.27 11.30 8.53
CA LEU A 98 4.22 10.62 7.78
C LEU A 98 2.87 10.76 8.49
N MET A 99 2.81 10.56 9.82
CA MET A 99 1.59 10.79 10.61
C MET A 99 1.08 12.22 10.47
N LEU A 100 1.97 13.21 10.58
CA LEU A 100 1.62 14.63 10.43
C LEU A 100 1.20 14.96 8.99
N ALA A 101 1.86 14.39 7.97
CA ALA A 101 1.48 14.56 6.57
C ALA A 101 0.08 14.00 6.28
N LEU A 102 -0.24 12.81 6.79
CA LEU A 102 -1.57 12.21 6.64
C LEU A 102 -2.66 13.03 7.34
N MET A 103 -2.36 13.60 8.50
CA MET A 103 -3.28 14.49 9.22
C MET A 103 -3.55 15.78 8.43
N VAL A 104 -2.51 16.39 7.87
CA VAL A 104 -2.63 17.62 7.07
C VAL A 104 -3.39 17.36 5.76
N VAL A 105 -3.11 16.24 5.07
CA VAL A 105 -3.86 15.85 3.86
C VAL A 105 -5.34 15.65 4.18
N GLY A 106 -5.67 14.97 5.28
CA GLY A 106 -7.05 14.80 5.72
C GLY A 106 -7.77 16.12 5.99
N VAL A 107 -7.09 17.07 6.64
CA VAL A 107 -7.66 18.41 6.90
C VAL A 107 -7.85 19.20 5.60
N ILE A 108 -6.90 19.14 4.66
CA ILE A 108 -7.03 19.82 3.36
C ILE A 108 -8.20 19.25 2.57
N LEU A 109 -8.40 17.94 2.54
CA LEU A 109 -9.54 17.31 1.87
C LEU A 109 -10.87 17.70 2.52
N ALA A 110 -10.93 17.77 3.85
CA ALA A 110 -12.13 18.21 4.56
C ALA A 110 -12.46 19.69 4.29
N ILE A 111 -11.45 20.57 4.28
CA ILE A 111 -11.62 22.00 3.94
C ILE A 111 -12.04 22.15 2.48
N GLY A 112 -11.45 21.39 1.56
CA GLY A 112 -11.81 21.38 0.14
C GLY A 112 -13.27 20.98 -0.07
N ALA A 113 -13.71 19.89 0.58
CA ALA A 113 -15.11 19.45 0.53
C ALA A 113 -16.05 20.52 1.11
N PHE A 114 -15.68 21.16 2.22
CA PHE A 114 -16.46 22.22 2.83
C PHE A 114 -16.60 23.47 1.94
N MET A 115 -15.52 23.88 1.25
CA MET A 115 -15.56 25.01 0.31
C MET A 115 -16.44 24.72 -0.91
N VAL A 116 -16.40 23.50 -1.46
CA VAL A 116 -17.27 23.09 -2.59
C VAL A 116 -18.74 23.13 -2.17
N LEU A 117 -19.07 22.59 -0.99
CA LEU A 117 -20.44 22.61 -0.47
C LEU A 117 -20.94 24.05 -0.23
N ARG A 118 -20.09 24.95 0.27
CA ARG A 118 -20.46 26.37 0.45
C ARG A 118 -20.56 27.17 -0.85
N ASN A 119 -19.80 26.82 -1.89
CA ASN A 119 -19.92 27.48 -3.20
C ASN A 119 -21.29 27.23 -3.82
N ILE A 120 -21.82 26.01 -3.68
CA ILE A 120 -23.14 25.64 -4.22
C ILE A 120 -24.26 26.41 -3.49
N GLU A 121 -24.11 26.72 -2.19
CA GLU A 121 -25.07 27.57 -1.46
C GLU A 121 -25.12 29.02 -1.98
N GLN A 122 -23.99 29.57 -2.44
CA GLN A 122 -23.95 30.92 -3.03
C GLN A 122 -24.64 30.96 -4.40
N GLU A 123 -24.43 29.95 -5.24
CA GLU A 123 -25.08 29.86 -6.55
C GLU A 123 -26.60 29.58 -6.45
N ALA A 124 -27.03 28.94 -5.37
CA ALA A 124 -28.45 28.66 -5.13
C ALA A 124 -29.27 29.90 -4.70
N GLU A 125 -28.65 30.91 -4.08
CA GLU A 125 -29.32 32.18 -3.74
C GLU A 125 -29.58 33.03 -5.00
N ASP A 126 -28.62 33.12 -5.93
CA ASP A 126 -28.79 33.83 -7.21
C ASP A 126 -29.82 33.12 -8.12
N ALA A 127 -29.83 31.78 -8.15
CA ALA A 127 -30.81 31.01 -8.91
C ALA A 127 -32.23 31.11 -8.33
N LYS A 128 -32.37 31.23 -7.00
CA LYS A 128 -33.67 31.46 -6.35
C LYS A 128 -34.26 32.83 -6.71
N ASP A 129 -33.45 33.87 -6.80
CA ASP A 129 -33.92 35.23 -7.14
C ASP A 129 -34.41 35.33 -8.60
N LEU A 130 -33.87 34.50 -9.50
CA LEU A 130 -34.37 34.36 -10.88
C LEU A 130 -35.70 33.61 -10.96
N ILE A 131 -35.90 32.58 -10.12
CA ILE A 131 -37.14 31.79 -10.09
C ILE A 131 -38.29 32.57 -9.45
N THR A 132 -38.03 33.41 -8.45
CA THR A 132 -39.05 34.27 -7.84
C THR A 132 -39.55 35.36 -8.79
N LEU A 133 -38.67 35.87 -9.66
CA LEU A 133 -39.04 36.85 -10.70
C LEU A 133 -39.94 36.23 -11.79
N ASP A 134 -39.68 34.97 -12.18
CA ASP A 134 -40.53 34.20 -13.11
C ASP A 134 -41.87 33.80 -12.46
N ALA A 135 -41.85 33.38 -11.19
CA ALA A 135 -43.06 33.06 -10.44
C ALA A 135 -43.97 34.28 -10.21
N ALA A 136 -43.41 35.48 -9.97
CA ALA A 136 -44.18 36.71 -9.87
C ALA A 136 -44.84 37.12 -11.21
N HIS A 137 -44.20 36.78 -12.34
CA HIS A 137 -44.80 36.96 -13.66
C HIS A 137 -45.89 35.92 -13.93
N HIS A 138 -45.71 34.68 -13.47
CA HIS A 138 -46.71 33.61 -13.62
C HIS A 138 -47.97 33.84 -12.74
N ASP A 139 -47.84 34.44 -11.56
CA ASP A 139 -48.97 34.79 -10.67
C ASP A 139 -49.88 35.86 -11.31
N ALA A 140 -49.30 36.82 -12.05
CA ALA A 140 -50.05 37.83 -12.79
C ALA A 140 -50.87 37.26 -13.98
N LEU A 141 -50.55 36.05 -14.46
CA LEU A 141 -51.33 35.35 -15.50
C LEU A 141 -52.39 34.39 -14.93
N THR A 142 -52.40 34.11 -13.62
CA THR A 142 -53.31 33.12 -13.00
C THR A 142 -54.51 33.74 -12.27
N ALA A 143 -54.68 35.06 -12.35
CA ALA A 143 -55.82 35.78 -11.77
C ALA A 143 -57.17 35.58 -12.51
N GLU A 144 -57.29 34.58 -13.38
CA GLU A 144 -58.55 34.16 -14.00
C GLU A 144 -59.03 32.87 -13.30
N PRO A 145 -60.21 32.85 -12.66
CA PRO A 145 -60.63 31.72 -11.84
C PRO A 145 -60.94 30.48 -12.68
N VAL A 146 -60.19 29.39 -12.45
CA VAL A 146 -60.40 28.08 -13.09
C VAL A 146 -61.57 27.35 -12.42
N ASP A 147 -62.58 26.97 -13.22
CA ASP A 147 -63.82 26.32 -12.78
C ASP A 147 -63.58 24.86 -12.30
N ALA A 148 -64.01 24.56 -11.07
CA ALA A 148 -63.67 23.34 -10.32
C ALA A 148 -64.55 22.11 -10.66
N GLN A 149 -65.18 22.07 -11.83
CA GLN A 149 -66.15 21.02 -12.17
C GLN A 149 -65.55 19.82 -12.93
N ASN A 150 -64.25 19.79 -13.20
CA ASN A 150 -63.60 18.76 -14.03
C ASN A 150 -62.61 17.84 -13.30
N TRP A 151 -62.58 17.84 -11.96
CA TRP A 151 -61.67 17.01 -11.16
C TRP A 151 -62.29 15.68 -10.71
N GLN A 152 -62.89 14.92 -11.63
CA GLN A 152 -63.12 13.49 -11.37
C GLN A 152 -61.90 12.68 -11.82
N THR A 153 -61.11 12.24 -10.86
CA THR A 153 -60.17 11.13 -11.05
C THR A 153 -60.96 9.83 -11.23
N PRO A 154 -60.74 9.04 -12.29
CA PRO A 154 -61.45 7.79 -12.47
C PRO A 154 -61.06 6.80 -11.37
N VAL A 155 -62.05 6.37 -10.58
CA VAL A 155 -61.88 5.35 -9.55
C VAL A 155 -61.78 3.99 -10.25
N LEU A 156 -60.64 3.33 -10.12
CA LEU A 156 -60.37 2.01 -10.70
C LEU A 156 -61.16 0.94 -9.92
N ASP A 157 -62.35 0.59 -10.42
CA ASP A 157 -63.21 -0.48 -9.88
C ASP A 157 -62.64 -1.86 -10.27
N GLY A 158 -62.18 -2.63 -9.29
CA GLY A 158 -61.57 -3.95 -9.44
C GLY A 158 -62.55 -5.10 -9.71
N THR A 159 -63.74 -4.82 -10.25
CA THR A 159 -64.75 -5.82 -10.61
C THR A 159 -65.01 -5.87 -12.12
N GLY A 160 -63.95 -5.74 -12.91
CA GLY A 160 -63.93 -6.10 -14.32
C GLY A 160 -63.12 -7.37 -14.53
N ALA A 161 -63.74 -8.42 -15.07
CA ALA A 161 -63.02 -9.53 -15.67
C ALA A 161 -62.27 -9.01 -16.92
N GLY A 162 -61.06 -8.52 -16.69
CA GLY A 162 -60.06 -8.08 -17.66
C GLY A 162 -58.69 -8.28 -17.01
N PRO A 163 -57.64 -8.64 -17.75
CA PRO A 163 -56.48 -9.31 -17.18
C PRO A 163 -55.81 -8.42 -16.13
N ALA A 164 -55.44 -9.09 -15.04
CA ALA A 164 -54.72 -8.55 -13.90
C ALA A 164 -53.61 -7.58 -14.32
N ALA A 165 -53.43 -6.56 -13.49
CA ALA A 165 -52.24 -5.73 -13.35
C ALA A 165 -51.05 -6.19 -14.20
N ASP A 166 -50.49 -5.27 -15.00
CA ASP A 166 -49.18 -5.38 -15.66
C ASP A 166 -48.09 -5.69 -14.61
N ALA A 167 -48.06 -6.94 -14.18
CA ALA A 167 -46.90 -7.62 -13.66
C ALA A 167 -46.01 -7.83 -14.88
N LEU A 168 -45.25 -6.80 -15.26
CA LEU A 168 -44.16 -6.78 -16.26
C LEU A 168 -44.03 -8.14 -16.98
N SER A 169 -44.95 -8.41 -17.91
CA SER A 169 -44.96 -9.68 -18.61
C SER A 169 -43.77 -9.65 -19.55
N ILE A 170 -42.71 -10.38 -19.19
CA ILE A 170 -41.50 -10.46 -19.99
C ILE A 170 -41.90 -10.98 -21.36
N SER A 171 -41.71 -10.15 -22.39
CA SER A 171 -42.15 -10.50 -23.73
C SER A 171 -41.17 -11.50 -24.36
N ALA A 172 -41.63 -12.30 -25.32
CA ALA A 172 -40.74 -13.18 -26.08
C ALA A 172 -39.62 -12.41 -26.81
N SER A 173 -39.87 -11.13 -27.14
CA SER A 173 -38.87 -10.20 -27.67
C SER A 173 -37.80 -9.83 -26.64
N ASP A 174 -38.13 -9.76 -25.36
CA ASP A 174 -37.17 -9.46 -24.29
C ASP A 174 -36.23 -10.66 -24.05
N LEU A 175 -36.77 -11.88 -24.03
CA LEU A 175 -35.96 -13.10 -23.95
C LEU A 175 -35.02 -13.27 -25.15
N ALA A 176 -35.43 -12.82 -26.34
CA ALA A 176 -34.59 -12.87 -27.53
C ALA A 176 -33.34 -11.97 -27.43
N ARG A 177 -33.33 -10.98 -26.52
CA ARG A 177 -32.19 -10.07 -26.30
C ARG A 177 -31.09 -10.69 -25.43
N VAL A 178 -31.42 -11.72 -24.65
CA VAL A 178 -30.48 -12.47 -23.77
C VAL A 178 -30.55 -13.98 -24.07
N PRO A 179 -30.05 -14.43 -25.24
CA PRO A 179 -30.19 -15.82 -25.67
C PRO A 179 -29.38 -16.77 -24.78
N GLY A 180 -30.05 -17.41 -23.81
CA GLY A 180 -29.42 -18.37 -22.90
C GLY A 180 -29.81 -18.20 -21.43
N TRP A 181 -30.53 -17.13 -21.10
CA TRP A 181 -31.09 -16.94 -19.77
C TRP A 181 -32.56 -17.39 -19.71
N ASP A 182 -32.92 -18.14 -18.68
CA ASP A 182 -34.30 -18.56 -18.44
C ASP A 182 -35.17 -17.38 -17.97
N GLU A 183 -36.46 -17.40 -18.33
CA GLU A 183 -37.44 -16.35 -17.97
C GLU A 183 -37.47 -16.08 -16.45
N ALA A 184 -37.34 -17.12 -15.64
CA ALA A 184 -37.31 -17.01 -14.17
C ALA A 184 -36.10 -16.22 -13.66
N MET A 185 -34.95 -16.34 -14.33
CA MET A 185 -33.73 -15.62 -13.97
C MET A 185 -33.89 -14.13 -14.31
N VAL A 186 -34.35 -13.81 -15.53
CA VAL A 186 -34.64 -12.43 -15.95
C VAL A 186 -35.64 -11.77 -15.00
N ARG A 187 -36.72 -12.49 -14.64
CA ARG A 187 -37.72 -12.00 -13.71
C ARG A 187 -37.15 -11.65 -12.34
N SER A 188 -36.23 -12.48 -11.83
CA SER A 188 -35.58 -12.21 -10.55
C SER A 188 -34.79 -10.90 -10.56
N TYR A 189 -34.17 -10.53 -11.70
CA TYR A 189 -33.44 -9.27 -11.82
C TYR A 189 -34.37 -8.07 -12.00
N LEU A 190 -35.45 -8.21 -12.76
CA LEU A 190 -36.48 -7.16 -12.88
C LEU A 190 -37.15 -6.87 -11.53
N ASP A 191 -37.43 -7.91 -10.72
CA ASP A 191 -37.96 -7.76 -9.36
C ASP A 191 -36.95 -7.08 -8.41
N GLN A 192 -35.65 -7.21 -8.68
CA GLN A 192 -34.58 -6.48 -7.98
C GLN A 192 -34.44 -5.02 -8.45
N GLY A 193 -35.25 -4.57 -9.41
CA GLY A 193 -35.25 -3.21 -9.92
C GLY A 193 -34.30 -2.95 -11.08
N TRP A 194 -33.74 -3.99 -11.70
CA TRP A 194 -32.94 -3.84 -12.92
C TRP A 194 -33.83 -3.53 -14.12
N THR A 195 -33.33 -2.71 -15.04
CA THR A 195 -34.03 -2.48 -16.31
C THR A 195 -33.63 -3.53 -17.34
N MET A 196 -34.52 -3.78 -18.31
CA MET A 196 -34.24 -4.73 -19.39
C MET A 196 -33.00 -4.34 -20.22
N ASP A 197 -32.73 -3.05 -20.36
CA ASP A 197 -31.55 -2.56 -21.12
C ASP A 197 -30.23 -2.83 -20.38
N GLN A 198 -30.21 -2.66 -19.06
CA GLN A 198 -29.04 -2.96 -18.23
C GLN A 198 -28.70 -4.46 -18.23
N LEU A 199 -29.73 -5.32 -18.22
CA LEU A 199 -29.53 -6.77 -18.25
C LEU A 199 -28.90 -7.24 -19.57
N VAL A 200 -29.27 -6.59 -20.68
CA VAL A 200 -28.71 -6.92 -22.01
C VAL A 200 -27.26 -6.51 -22.12
N GLU A 201 -26.89 -5.35 -21.60
CA GLU A 201 -25.49 -4.88 -21.56
C GLU A 201 -24.62 -5.85 -20.73
N TYR A 202 -25.07 -6.22 -19.54
CA TYR A 202 -24.37 -7.20 -18.70
C TYR A 202 -24.21 -8.55 -19.38
N TYR A 203 -25.25 -9.04 -20.05
CA TYR A 203 -25.19 -10.29 -20.82
C TYR A 203 -24.15 -10.21 -21.96
N GLN A 204 -24.10 -9.10 -22.69
CA GLN A 204 -23.14 -8.89 -23.76
C GLN A 204 -21.70 -8.87 -23.25
N GLU A 205 -21.43 -8.21 -22.12
CA GLU A 205 -20.12 -8.23 -21.48
C GLU A 205 -19.70 -9.65 -21.09
N GLN A 206 -20.62 -10.43 -20.50
CA GLN A 206 -20.35 -11.81 -20.10
C GLN A 206 -20.01 -12.69 -21.31
N VAL A 207 -20.75 -12.58 -22.41
CA VAL A 207 -20.47 -13.33 -23.64
C VAL A 207 -19.12 -12.95 -24.24
N ASN A 208 -18.79 -11.65 -24.29
CA ASN A 208 -17.51 -11.17 -24.81
C ASN A 208 -16.33 -11.68 -23.97
N ALA A 209 -16.42 -11.60 -22.64
CA ALA A 209 -15.39 -12.10 -21.73
C ALA A 209 -15.13 -13.62 -21.90
N HIS A 210 -16.19 -14.41 -22.10
CA HIS A 210 -16.06 -15.84 -22.38
C HIS A 210 -15.56 -16.14 -23.80
N ALA A 211 -15.82 -15.27 -24.78
CA ALA A 211 -15.28 -15.40 -26.13
C ALA A 211 -13.76 -15.14 -26.16
N ASP A 212 -13.29 -14.11 -25.46
CA ASP A 212 -11.86 -13.77 -25.37
C ASP A 212 -11.05 -14.85 -24.65
N ALA A 213 -11.61 -15.49 -23.61
CA ALA A 213 -10.99 -16.60 -22.89
C ALA A 213 -10.82 -17.88 -23.71
N SER A 214 -11.39 -17.96 -24.91
CA SER A 214 -11.30 -19.13 -25.81
C SER A 214 -10.38 -18.91 -27.01
N GLN A 215 -9.73 -17.74 -27.12
CA GLN A 215 -8.77 -17.41 -28.19
C GLN A 215 -7.28 -17.48 -27.76
N ASP A 216 -6.99 -17.81 -26.50
CA ASP A 216 -5.63 -18.15 -26.02
C ASP A 216 -5.38 -19.67 -25.95
#